data_AF-A0A4D6LCE2-F1
#
_entry.id   AF-A0A4D6LCE2-F1
#
_cell.length_a   1.000
_cell.length_b   1.000
_cell.length_c   1.000
_cell.angle_alpha   90.00
_cell.angle_beta   90.00
_cell.angle_gamma   90.00
#
_symmetry.space_group_name_H-M   'P 1'
#
loop_
_entity.id
_entity.type
_entity.pdbx_description
1 polymer ?
#
loop_
_entity_poly.entity_id
_entity_poly.type
_entity_poly.pdbx_seq_one_letter_code
_entity_poly.pdbx_strand_id
1 'polypeptide(L)'
;MDAEHIVRTMVEFGSKALVLSRRVWSLYRREVKEGGREKVEELQGKVDKLEEEKVALEKVALEKAKEGWEAERKRLATWRVRCLDSEEKLNKRIGELEDDYDDLKDKYDGAVGELDDLKNIIIQEHINGFEKGLRQAAFFHQDVDVTDSRFDVNKDVIHGNLVQEDESGNEEA
;
A
#
# COMPACT_ATOMS: atom_id res chain seq x y z
N MET A 1 41.90 104.23 11.66
CA MET A 1 40.50 103.75 11.61
C MET A 1 39.89 103.95 12.98
N ASP A 2 38.70 104.53 13.04
CA ASP A 2 37.96 104.71 14.30
C ASP A 2 37.27 103.39 14.71
N ALA A 3 37.30 103.06 16.00
CA ALA A 3 36.76 101.81 16.54
C ALA A 3 35.25 101.69 16.31
N GLU A 4 34.54 102.81 16.32
CA GLU A 4 33.08 102.85 16.11
C GLU A 4 32.69 102.42 14.68
N HIS A 5 33.50 102.78 13.68
CA HIS A 5 33.27 102.41 12.29
C HIS A 5 33.45 100.90 12.05
N ILE A 6 34.40 100.28 12.76
CA ILE A 6 34.64 98.83 12.69
C ILE A 6 33.47 98.06 13.31
N VAL A 7 32.98 98.48 14.48
CA VAL A 7 31.83 97.83 15.14
C VAL A 7 30.58 97.92 14.24
N ARG A 8 30.33 99.06 13.62
CA ARG A 8 29.18 99.27 12.72
C ARG A 8 29.23 98.35 11.50
N THR A 9 30.38 98.25 10.85
CA THR A 9 30.57 97.37 9.69
C THR A 9 30.45 95.89 10.05
N MET A 10 30.94 95.48 11.23
CA MET A 10 30.76 94.11 11.74
C MET A 10 29.31 93.77 12.04
N VAL A 11 28.55 94.70 12.65
CA VAL A 11 27.12 94.51 12.93
C VAL A 11 26.29 94.44 11.65
N GLU A 12 26.58 95.31 10.67
CA GLU A 12 25.94 95.25 9.35
C GLU A 12 26.27 93.95 8.62
N PHE A 13 27.53 93.53 8.65
CA PHE A 13 27.97 92.26 8.07
C PHE A 13 27.27 91.07 8.75
N GLY A 14 27.25 91.03 10.08
CA GLY A 14 26.59 89.99 10.86
C GLY A 14 25.08 89.94 10.61
N SER A 15 24.43 91.10 10.52
CA SER A 15 23.00 91.21 10.22
C SER A 15 22.67 90.69 8.81
N LYS A 16 23.48 91.05 7.82
CA LYS A 16 23.35 90.54 6.44
C LYS A 16 23.61 89.04 6.36
N ALA A 17 24.63 88.54 7.07
CA ALA A 17 24.94 87.12 7.14
C ALA A 17 23.78 86.30 7.73
N LEU A 18 23.18 86.75 8.84
CA LEU A 18 22.02 86.08 9.46
C LEU A 18 20.80 86.01 8.53
N VAL A 19 20.50 87.09 7.80
CA VAL A 19 19.39 87.11 6.82
C VAL A 19 19.65 86.13 5.68
N LEU A 20 20.88 86.07 5.16
CA LEU A 20 21.27 85.12 4.12
C LEU A 20 21.20 83.68 4.62
N SER A 21 21.75 83.36 5.80
CA SER A 21 21.68 82.03 6.41
C SER A 21 20.24 81.56 6.58
N ARG A 22 19.31 82.44 7.01
CA ARG A 22 17.89 82.09 7.16
C ARG A 22 17.21 81.78 5.82
N ARG A 23 17.54 82.53 4.75
CA ARG A 23 17.02 82.28 3.40
C ARG A 23 17.56 80.97 2.83
N VAL A 24 18.86 80.73 2.93
CA VAL A 24 19.50 79.49 2.48
C VAL A 24 18.92 78.28 3.23
N TRP A 25 18.76 78.38 4.55
CA TRP A 25 18.12 77.31 5.35
C TRP A 25 16.67 77.04 4.94
N SER A 26 15.91 78.09 4.61
CA SER A 26 14.51 77.94 4.17
C SER A 26 14.41 77.30 2.78
N LEU A 27 15.32 77.67 1.86
CA LEU A 27 15.43 77.03 0.55
C LEU A 27 15.83 75.57 0.68
N TYR A 28 16.88 75.27 1.46
CA TYR A 28 17.31 73.91 1.74
C TYR A 28 16.18 73.06 2.34
N ARG A 29 15.46 73.58 3.34
CA ARG A 29 14.31 72.89 3.94
C ARG A 29 13.19 72.63 2.92
N ARG A 30 12.93 73.56 2.01
CA ARG A 30 11.90 73.40 0.98
C ARG A 30 12.32 72.34 -0.03
N GLU A 31 13.52 72.44 -0.57
CA GLU A 31 14.08 71.48 -1.52
C GLU A 31 14.10 70.05 -0.95
N VAL A 32 14.52 69.90 0.30
CA VAL A 32 14.54 68.60 1.00
C VAL A 32 13.13 68.06 1.24
N LYS A 33 12.15 68.92 1.55
CA LYS A 33 10.76 68.49 1.76
C LYS A 33 10.04 68.17 0.46
N GLU A 34 10.17 69.00 -0.56
CA GLU A 34 9.51 68.84 -1.85
C GLU A 34 10.14 67.70 -2.66
N GLY A 35 11.47 67.68 -2.80
CA GLY A 35 12.17 66.56 -3.44
C GLY A 35 12.07 65.25 -2.63
N GLY A 36 11.92 65.34 -1.31
CA GLY A 36 11.58 64.18 -0.48
C GLY A 36 10.16 63.66 -0.72
N ARG A 37 9.19 64.57 -0.87
CA ARG A 37 7.79 64.25 -1.15
C ARG A 37 7.62 63.62 -2.54
N GLU A 38 8.26 64.16 -3.56
CA GLU A 38 8.23 63.61 -4.92
C GLU A 38 8.75 62.16 -4.94
N LYS A 39 9.89 61.91 -4.29
CA LYS A 39 10.45 60.55 -4.16
C LYS A 39 9.52 59.60 -3.42
N VAL A 40 8.84 60.07 -2.37
CA VAL A 40 7.86 59.26 -1.63
C VAL A 40 6.66 58.93 -2.52
N GLU A 41 6.14 59.90 -3.27
CA GLU A 41 5.01 59.69 -4.20
C GLU A 41 5.40 58.73 -5.35
N GLU A 42 6.62 58.83 -5.89
CA GLU A 42 7.15 57.89 -6.89
C GLU A 42 7.30 56.47 -6.34
N LEU A 43 7.85 56.33 -5.13
CA LEU A 43 7.99 55.04 -4.47
C LEU A 43 6.63 54.42 -4.13
N GLN A 44 5.66 55.23 -3.71
CA GLN A 44 4.30 54.78 -3.45
C GLN A 44 3.66 54.22 -4.73
N GLY A 45 3.77 54.92 -5.87
CA GLY A 45 3.25 54.43 -7.14
C GLY A 45 3.90 53.11 -7.60
N LYS A 46 5.19 52.90 -7.31
CA LYS A 46 5.88 51.62 -7.57
C LYS A 46 5.36 50.50 -6.65
N VAL A 47 5.12 50.80 -5.37
CA VAL A 47 4.55 49.83 -4.42
C VAL A 47 3.15 49.42 -4.84
N ASP A 48 2.29 50.38 -5.21
CA ASP A 48 0.91 50.10 -5.63
C ASP A 48 0.91 49.22 -6.89
N LYS A 49 1.76 49.53 -7.87
CA LYS A 49 1.93 48.72 -9.08
C LYS A 49 2.41 47.29 -8.78
N LEU A 50 3.37 47.13 -7.86
CA LEU A 50 3.87 45.81 -7.47
C LEU A 50 2.80 45.00 -6.73
N GLU A 51 1.95 45.64 -5.93
CA GLU A 51 0.85 44.95 -5.25
C GLU A 51 -0.20 44.48 -6.26
N GLU A 52 -0.53 45.28 -7.28
CA GLU A 52 -1.40 44.87 -8.40
C GLU A 52 -0.82 43.66 -9.15
N GLU A 53 0.46 43.70 -9.52
CA GLU A 53 1.15 42.60 -10.20
C GLU A 53 1.17 41.32 -9.34
N LYS A 54 1.41 41.45 -8.03
CA LYS A 54 1.40 40.34 -7.08
C LYS A 54 0.01 39.70 -6.97
N VAL A 55 -1.05 40.50 -6.85
CA VAL A 55 -2.44 39.99 -6.80
C VAL A 55 -2.80 39.29 -8.11
N ALA A 56 -2.39 39.84 -9.26
CA ALA A 56 -2.62 39.21 -10.55
C ALA A 56 -1.90 37.85 -10.66
N LEU A 57 -0.64 37.76 -10.22
CA LEU A 57 0.12 36.50 -10.19
C LEU A 57 -0.50 35.48 -9.24
N GLU A 58 -0.93 35.89 -8.05
CA GLU A 58 -1.57 35.02 -7.07
C GLU A 58 -2.89 34.45 -7.61
N LYS A 59 -3.71 35.29 -8.27
CA LYS A 59 -4.94 34.84 -8.92
C LYS A 59 -4.66 33.80 -10.00
N VAL A 60 -3.69 34.05 -10.87
CA VAL A 60 -3.29 33.11 -11.94
C VAL A 60 -2.78 31.79 -11.35
N ALA A 61 -1.97 31.85 -10.28
CA ALA A 61 -1.47 30.66 -9.60
C ALA A 61 -2.61 29.85 -8.98
N LEU A 62 -3.59 30.51 -8.37
CA LEU A 62 -4.77 29.88 -7.78
C LEU A 62 -5.69 29.24 -8.83
N GLU A 63 -5.87 29.87 -9.99
CA GLU A 63 -6.62 29.28 -11.11
C GLU A 63 -5.92 28.03 -11.66
N LYS A 64 -4.62 28.09 -11.91
CA LYS A 64 -3.83 26.91 -12.35
C LYS A 64 -3.86 25.78 -11.33
N ALA A 65 -3.78 26.10 -10.04
CA ALA A 65 -3.88 25.10 -8.98
C ALA A 65 -5.26 24.44 -8.97
N LYS A 66 -6.35 25.20 -9.12
CA LYS A 66 -7.72 24.67 -9.22
C LYS A 66 -7.88 23.75 -10.42
N GLU A 67 -7.39 24.14 -11.59
CA GLU A 67 -7.41 23.32 -12.80
C GLU A 67 -6.62 22.02 -12.61
N GLY A 68 -5.44 22.08 -11.99
CA GLY A 68 -4.63 20.91 -11.67
C GLY A 68 -5.34 19.95 -10.71
N TRP A 69 -5.95 20.46 -9.64
CA TRP A 69 -6.75 19.67 -8.71
C TRP A 69 -7.95 19.02 -9.39
N GLU A 70 -8.62 19.73 -10.30
CA GLU A 70 -9.76 19.17 -11.03
C GLU A 70 -9.34 18.08 -12.04
N ALA A 71 -8.20 18.26 -12.70
CA ALA A 71 -7.63 17.24 -13.59
C ALA A 71 -7.28 15.96 -12.81
N GLU A 72 -6.62 16.09 -11.66
CA GLU A 72 -6.27 14.94 -10.83
C GLU A 72 -7.50 14.27 -10.23
N ARG A 73 -8.52 15.05 -9.82
CA ARG A 73 -9.81 14.52 -9.36
C ARG A 73 -10.49 13.66 -10.45
N LYS A 74 -10.50 14.14 -11.70
CA LYS A 74 -11.05 13.39 -12.84
C LYS A 74 -10.26 12.11 -13.09
N ARG A 75 -8.92 12.20 -13.05
CA ARG A 75 -8.02 11.04 -13.18
C ARG A 75 -8.31 10.00 -12.10
N LEU A 76 -8.39 10.40 -10.83
CA LEU A 76 -8.70 9.52 -9.70
C LEU A 76 -10.09 8.88 -9.84
N ALA A 77 -11.09 9.62 -10.32
CA ALA A 77 -12.42 9.06 -10.59
C ALA A 77 -12.36 7.94 -11.64
N THR A 78 -11.59 8.14 -12.73
CA THR A 78 -11.36 7.08 -13.73
C THR A 78 -10.63 5.87 -13.16
N TRP A 79 -9.59 6.09 -12.35
CA TRP A 79 -8.86 5.01 -11.69
C TRP A 79 -9.77 4.21 -10.76
N ARG A 80 -10.61 4.88 -9.96
CA ARG A 80 -11.57 4.24 -9.06
C ARG A 80 -12.49 3.28 -9.81
N VAL A 81 -13.06 3.71 -10.94
CA VAL A 81 -13.94 2.86 -11.76
C VAL A 81 -13.21 1.62 -12.28
N ARG A 82 -11.96 1.78 -12.76
CA ARG A 82 -11.15 0.65 -13.23
C ARG A 82 -10.83 -0.33 -12.12
N CYS A 83 -10.49 0.16 -10.93
CA CYS A 83 -10.25 -0.70 -9.77
C CYS A 83 -11.49 -1.52 -9.42
N LEU A 84 -12.66 -0.89 -9.37
CA LEU A 84 -13.92 -1.58 -9.08
C LEU A 84 -14.27 -2.63 -10.15
N ASP A 85 -14.13 -2.31 -11.44
CA ASP A 85 -14.33 -3.27 -12.53
C ASP A 85 -13.35 -4.46 -12.44
N SER A 86 -12.10 -4.22 -12.07
CA SER A 86 -11.13 -5.30 -11.86
C SER A 86 -11.44 -6.14 -10.61
N GLU A 87 -11.92 -5.52 -9.54
CA GLU A 87 -12.33 -6.20 -8.31
C GLU A 87 -13.54 -7.11 -8.57
N GLU A 88 -14.56 -6.62 -9.29
CA GLU A 88 -15.72 -7.41 -9.70
C GLU A 88 -15.32 -8.63 -10.54
N LYS A 89 -14.42 -8.45 -11.51
CA LYS A 89 -13.90 -9.54 -12.34
C LYS A 89 -13.13 -10.58 -11.54
N LEU A 90 -12.33 -10.14 -10.56
CA LEU A 90 -11.59 -11.05 -9.70
C LEU A 90 -12.54 -11.83 -8.78
N ASN A 91 -13.51 -11.15 -8.17
CA ASN A 91 -14.52 -11.79 -7.33
C ASN A 91 -15.33 -12.84 -8.10
N LYS A 92 -15.69 -12.57 -9.36
CA LYS A 92 -16.33 -13.57 -10.23
C LYS A 92 -15.45 -14.80 -10.44
N ARG A 93 -14.17 -14.61 -10.75
CA ARG A 93 -13.22 -15.71 -10.95
C ARG A 93 -12.97 -16.50 -9.67
N ILE A 94 -12.99 -15.85 -8.51
CA ILE A 94 -12.89 -16.52 -7.21
C ILE A 94 -14.08 -17.45 -7.04
N GLY A 95 -15.31 -16.98 -7.26
CA GLY A 95 -16.50 -17.83 -7.18
C GLY A 95 -16.45 -19.02 -8.16
N GLU A 96 -16.06 -18.79 -9.42
CA GLU A 96 -15.89 -19.87 -10.41
C GLU A 96 -14.88 -20.94 -9.93
N LEU A 97 -13.78 -20.53 -9.30
CA LEU A 97 -12.75 -21.45 -8.76
C LEU A 97 -13.20 -22.16 -7.48
N GLU A 98 -14.00 -21.51 -6.63
CA GLU A 98 -14.59 -22.13 -5.44
C GLU A 98 -15.57 -23.24 -5.85
N ASP A 99 -16.44 -22.98 -6.82
CA ASP A 99 -17.35 -23.98 -7.38
C ASP A 99 -16.58 -25.17 -7.99
N ASP A 100 -15.55 -24.91 -8.80
CA ASP A 100 -14.70 -25.97 -9.38
C ASP A 100 -13.98 -26.80 -8.31
N TYR A 101 -13.56 -26.17 -7.20
CA TYR A 101 -12.89 -26.85 -6.10
C TYR A 101 -13.84 -27.76 -5.32
N ASP A 102 -15.05 -27.28 -5.01
CA ASP A 102 -16.08 -28.08 -4.34
C ASP A 102 -16.48 -29.29 -5.20
N ASP A 103 -16.69 -29.09 -6.49
CA ASP A 103 -16.95 -30.16 -7.46
C ASP A 103 -15.83 -31.22 -7.51
N LEU A 104 -14.57 -30.78 -7.41
CA LEU A 104 -13.42 -31.67 -7.42
C LEU A 104 -13.32 -32.45 -6.10
N LYS A 105 -13.60 -31.78 -4.98
CA LYS A 105 -13.59 -32.38 -3.66
C LYS A 105 -14.66 -33.47 -3.53
N ASP A 106 -15.87 -33.21 -4.00
CA ASP A 106 -16.96 -34.21 -4.00
C ASP A 106 -16.58 -35.45 -4.83
N LYS A 107 -15.93 -35.26 -5.99
CA LYS A 107 -15.41 -36.37 -6.80
C LYS A 107 -14.31 -37.15 -6.09
N TYR A 108 -13.41 -36.45 -5.39
CA TYR A 108 -12.34 -37.08 -4.62
C TYR A 108 -12.92 -37.92 -3.47
N ASP A 109 -13.82 -37.35 -2.68
CA ASP A 109 -14.47 -38.05 -1.55
C ASP A 109 -15.26 -39.27 -2.04
N GLY A 110 -15.96 -39.15 -3.19
CA GLY A 110 -16.62 -40.27 -3.85
C GLY A 110 -15.65 -41.38 -4.26
N ALA A 111 -14.55 -41.04 -4.94
CA ALA A 111 -13.54 -42.01 -5.36
C ALA A 111 -12.83 -42.69 -4.18
N VAL A 112 -12.60 -41.97 -3.08
CA VAL A 112 -12.05 -42.53 -1.83
C VAL A 112 -13.02 -43.55 -1.24
N GLY A 113 -14.33 -43.25 -1.22
CA GLY A 113 -15.36 -44.19 -0.77
C GLY A 113 -15.39 -45.47 -1.61
N GLU A 114 -15.41 -45.34 -2.94
CA GLU A 114 -15.37 -46.49 -3.86
C GLU A 114 -14.11 -47.35 -3.68
N LEU A 115 -12.97 -46.72 -3.39
CA LEU A 115 -11.72 -47.42 -3.12
C LEU A 115 -11.79 -48.24 -1.83
N ASP A 116 -12.39 -47.71 -0.76
CA ASP A 116 -12.57 -48.43 0.49
C ASP A 116 -13.53 -49.62 0.33
N ASP A 117 -14.65 -49.42 -0.37
CA ASP A 117 -15.59 -50.49 -0.71
C ASP A 117 -14.90 -51.60 -1.50
N LEU A 118 -14.11 -51.24 -2.51
CA LEU A 118 -13.35 -52.19 -3.32
C LEU A 118 -12.32 -52.95 -2.47
N LYS A 119 -11.58 -52.25 -1.60
CA LYS A 119 -10.62 -52.86 -0.67
C LYS A 119 -11.33 -53.89 0.22
N ASN A 120 -12.50 -53.56 0.75
CA ASN A 120 -13.30 -54.46 1.58
C ASN A 120 -13.74 -55.70 0.80
N ILE A 121 -14.21 -55.55 -0.44
CA ILE A 121 -14.59 -56.68 -1.31
C ILE A 121 -13.39 -57.60 -1.58
N ILE A 122 -12.24 -57.04 -1.94
CA ILE A 122 -11.03 -57.81 -2.22
C ILE A 122 -10.61 -58.61 -0.98
N ILE A 123 -10.55 -57.97 0.20
CA ILE A 123 -10.20 -58.65 1.45
C ILE A 123 -11.16 -59.83 1.72
N GLN A 124 -12.47 -59.64 1.52
CA GLN A 124 -13.46 -60.71 1.75
C GLN A 124 -13.32 -61.87 0.75
N GLU A 125 -13.10 -61.58 -0.54
CA GLU A 125 -12.83 -62.60 -1.55
C GLU A 125 -11.57 -63.41 -1.20
N HIS A 126 -10.50 -62.74 -0.76
CA HIS A 126 -9.26 -63.39 -0.33
C HIS A 126 -9.48 -64.30 0.89
N ILE A 127 -10.20 -63.83 1.92
CA ILE A 127 -10.53 -64.64 3.11
C ILE A 127 -11.33 -65.87 2.69
N ASN A 128 -12.39 -65.71 1.90
CA ASN A 128 -13.22 -66.82 1.43
C ASN A 128 -12.42 -67.83 0.59
N GLY A 129 -11.54 -67.34 -0.28
CA GLY A 129 -10.63 -68.17 -1.08
C GLY A 129 -9.67 -68.99 -0.21
N PHE A 130 -9.09 -68.37 0.82
CA PHE A 130 -8.21 -69.03 1.78
C PHE A 130 -8.94 -70.11 2.58
N GLU A 131 -10.09 -69.79 3.16
CA GLU A 131 -10.91 -70.77 3.89
C GLU A 131 -11.33 -71.95 3.00
N LYS A 132 -11.64 -71.69 1.73
CA LYS A 132 -11.93 -72.74 0.75
C LYS A 132 -10.73 -73.65 0.56
N GLY A 133 -9.52 -73.10 0.47
CA GLY A 133 -8.27 -73.87 0.39
C GLY A 133 -8.03 -74.73 1.63
N LEU A 134 -8.25 -74.19 2.83
CA LEU A 134 -8.14 -74.95 4.09
C LEU A 134 -9.10 -76.14 4.15
N ARG A 135 -10.37 -75.93 3.76
CA ARG A 135 -11.35 -77.03 3.68
C ARG A 135 -10.92 -78.12 2.71
N GLN A 136 -10.28 -77.76 1.59
CA GLN A 136 -9.72 -78.73 0.65
C GLN A 136 -8.55 -79.50 1.27
N ALA A 137 -7.62 -78.82 1.95
CA ALA A 137 -6.48 -79.45 2.61
C ALA A 137 -6.92 -80.43 3.70
N ALA A 138 -7.84 -80.04 4.57
CA ALA A 138 -8.40 -80.90 5.62
C ALA A 138 -9.11 -82.15 5.05
N PHE A 139 -9.76 -82.03 3.88
CA PHE A 139 -10.37 -83.17 3.21
C PHE A 139 -9.33 -84.18 2.70
N PHE A 140 -8.23 -83.71 2.11
CA PHE A 140 -7.19 -84.59 1.56
C PHE A 140 -6.20 -85.11 2.61
N HIS A 141 -6.04 -84.41 3.74
CA HIS A 141 -5.10 -84.73 4.81
C HIS A 141 -5.83 -84.81 6.15
N GLN A 142 -6.08 -86.02 6.66
CA GLN A 142 -6.84 -86.25 7.89
C GLN A 142 -6.20 -85.66 9.17
N ASP A 143 -4.91 -85.34 9.11
CA ASP A 143 -4.16 -84.76 10.22
C ASP A 143 -4.25 -83.21 10.26
N VAL A 144 -4.92 -82.59 9.28
CA VAL A 144 -5.07 -81.14 9.15
C VAL A 144 -6.46 -80.74 9.64
N ASP A 145 -6.51 -79.99 10.74
CA ASP A 145 -7.74 -79.37 11.24
C ASP A 145 -7.89 -77.93 10.70
N VAL A 146 -9.10 -77.57 10.29
CA VAL A 146 -9.44 -76.22 9.80
C VAL A 146 -9.37 -75.19 10.93
N THR A 147 -9.50 -75.63 12.19
CA THR A 147 -9.36 -74.76 13.37
C THR A 147 -7.94 -74.73 13.95
N ASP A 148 -6.97 -75.34 13.27
CA ASP A 148 -5.58 -75.36 13.73
C ASP A 148 -4.96 -73.95 13.70
N SER A 149 -4.52 -73.50 14.88
CA SER A 149 -3.85 -72.21 15.08
C SER A 149 -2.59 -71.96 14.24
N ARG A 150 -2.06 -73.01 13.59
CA ARG A 150 -0.95 -72.91 12.62
C ARG A 150 -1.37 -72.24 11.30
N PHE A 151 -2.67 -72.15 11.00
CA PHE A 151 -3.22 -71.43 9.86
C PHE A 151 -3.86 -70.12 10.32
N ASP A 152 -3.07 -69.06 10.36
CA ASP A 152 -3.51 -67.73 10.77
C ASP A 152 -3.03 -66.71 9.73
N VAL A 153 -3.97 -66.02 9.07
CA VAL A 153 -3.67 -65.04 8.01
C VAL A 153 -2.97 -63.77 8.54
N ASN A 154 -2.93 -63.56 9.85
CA ASN A 154 -2.26 -62.42 10.49
C ASN A 154 -0.84 -62.76 10.98
N LYS A 155 -0.32 -63.94 10.61
CA LYS A 155 1.00 -64.40 11.01
C LYS A 155 1.80 -64.84 9.79
N ASP A 156 3.09 -64.57 9.83
CA ASP A 156 4.04 -65.00 8.80
C ASP A 156 5.05 -66.02 9.38
N VAL A 157 5.72 -66.77 8.50
CA VAL A 157 6.73 -67.77 8.85
C VAL A 157 8.13 -67.14 8.75
N ILE A 158 8.66 -66.69 9.88
CA ILE A 158 10.02 -66.14 9.97
C ILE A 158 10.92 -67.17 10.63
N HIS A 159 11.97 -67.60 9.90
CA HIS A 159 12.92 -68.61 10.37
C HIS A 159 12.27 -69.93 10.85
N GLY A 160 11.15 -70.32 10.23
CA GLY A 160 10.43 -71.55 10.55
C GLY A 160 9.49 -71.45 11.76
N ASN A 161 9.32 -70.25 12.35
CA ASN A 161 8.36 -70.00 13.42
C ASN A 161 7.22 -69.10 12.92
N LEU A 162 6.00 -69.33 13.42
CA LEU A 162 4.84 -68.51 13.14
C LEU A 162 4.86 -67.27 14.05
N VAL A 163 5.01 -66.08 13.48
CA VAL A 163 5.15 -64.80 14.21
C VAL A 163 4.04 -63.85 13.74
N GLN A 164 3.49 -63.01 14.63
CA GLN A 164 2.55 -61.98 14.19
C GLN A 164 3.24 -61.00 13.24
N GLU A 165 2.52 -60.59 12.20
CA GLU A 165 2.91 -59.37 11.50
C GLU A 165 2.60 -58.20 12.45
N ASP A 166 3.63 -57.74 13.15
CA ASP A 166 3.53 -56.49 13.90
C ASP A 166 3.18 -55.38 12.90
N GLU A 167 2.18 -54.55 13.20
CA GLU A 167 1.91 -53.32 12.45
C GLU A 167 3.11 -52.37 12.61
N SER A 168 4.19 -52.62 11.87
CA SER A 168 5.35 -51.75 11.86
C SER A 168 4.99 -50.48 11.09
N GLY A 169 4.41 -49.54 11.82
CA GLY A 169 4.59 -48.11 11.65
C GLY A 169 4.38 -47.58 10.24
N ASN A 170 3.13 -47.27 9.92
CA ASN A 170 2.81 -46.17 9.03
C ASN A 170 3.25 -44.86 9.74
N GLU A 171 4.55 -44.55 9.76
CA GLU A 171 5.05 -43.21 10.07
C GLU A 171 4.97 -42.39 8.77
N GLU A 172 3.84 -41.71 8.58
CA GLU A 172 3.74 -40.61 7.63
C GLU A 172 4.67 -39.47 8.09
N ALA A 173 5.59 -39.09 7.20
CA ALA A 173 6.49 -37.95 7.32
C ALA A 173 6.06 -36.80 6.42
#